data_AF-A0A137QKK0-F1
#
_entry.id   AF-A0A137QKK0-F1
#
_cell.length_a   1.000
_cell.length_b   1.000
_cell.length_c   1.000
_cell.angle_alpha   90.00
_cell.angle_beta   90.00
_cell.angle_gamma   90.00
#
_symmetry.space_group_name_H-M   'P 1'
#
loop_
_entity.id
_entity.type
_entity.pdbx_description
1 polymer ?
#
loop_
_entity_poly.entity_id
_entity_poly.type
_entity_poly.pdbx_seq_one_letter_code
_entity_poly.pdbx_strand_id
1 'polypeptide(L)'
;MTSQSQHRRYPSSSPSQTSSRSLSSGHSHSGSGSSINHPPPVPFQLHPSLRTTQEVVAHGIRSYILWDIREHPRTARAVHQLPLALSPELLNSYATNPPVAFLNVKGDYPKPWSTVVYASAAVAGGVPPPGSRSTFPVYPPPPPSHGGFPRVPSNTSRRFSASGAPNNAGMGNTFSYPTPPAPHSRAVGVTIADLLHAIYNHLHSESVSIRTFNALQPKQQTRVLDAYEKRRNMTQGVNAQYPMSAPAHFSSFPPSMTATSNSGSAVEGIKLVDTFLLHTMFAGLEVDLENSYTVILTVKRPN
;
A
#
# COMPACT_ATOMS: atom_id res chain seq x y z
N MET A 1 63.49 -11.38 -10.51
CA MET A 1 62.16 -11.23 -11.13
C MET A 1 61.47 -10.04 -10.50
N THR A 2 61.61 -8.87 -11.13
CA THR A 2 61.23 -7.57 -10.60
C THR A 2 59.91 -7.14 -11.24
N SER A 3 58.82 -7.15 -10.47
CA SER A 3 57.50 -6.70 -10.92
C SER A 3 57.39 -5.18 -10.84
N GLN A 4 57.34 -4.54 -12.00
CA GLN A 4 57.05 -3.11 -12.16
C GLN A 4 55.58 -2.82 -11.85
N SER A 5 55.35 -1.95 -10.87
CA SER A 5 54.06 -1.40 -10.51
C SER A 5 53.79 -0.13 -11.33
N GLN A 6 52.80 -0.15 -12.22
CA GLN A 6 52.39 1.03 -12.98
C GLN A 6 51.25 1.78 -12.29
N HIS A 7 51.58 2.93 -11.71
CA HIS A 7 50.62 3.93 -11.24
C HIS A 7 49.99 4.67 -12.43
N ARG A 8 48.70 4.47 -12.68
CA ARG A 8 47.91 5.37 -13.53
C ARG A 8 47.52 6.62 -12.74
N ARG A 9 48.02 7.78 -13.15
CA ARG A 9 47.55 9.11 -12.72
C ARG A 9 46.30 9.47 -13.52
N TYR A 10 45.23 9.88 -12.85
CA TYR A 10 44.08 10.52 -13.47
C TYR A 10 44.29 12.04 -13.51
N PRO A 11 43.89 12.74 -14.59
CA PRO A 11 43.95 14.19 -14.65
C PRO A 11 42.81 14.83 -13.85
N SER A 12 43.15 15.83 -13.05
CA SER A 12 42.22 16.69 -12.33
C SER A 12 41.61 17.73 -13.27
N SER A 13 40.30 17.65 -13.52
CA SER A 13 39.55 18.69 -14.22
C SER A 13 38.97 19.68 -13.21
N SER A 14 39.46 20.92 -13.28
CA SER A 14 38.98 22.08 -12.53
C SER A 14 37.56 22.49 -12.96
N PRO A 15 36.70 22.97 -12.05
CA PRO A 15 35.37 23.47 -12.39
C PRO A 15 35.44 24.92 -12.90
N SER A 16 34.87 25.13 -14.08
CA SER A 16 34.65 26.45 -14.70
C SER A 16 33.56 27.22 -13.93
N GLN A 17 33.92 28.42 -13.47
CA GLN A 17 32.98 29.37 -12.88
C GLN A 17 32.04 29.91 -13.96
N THR A 18 30.73 29.73 -13.79
CA THR A 18 29.70 30.37 -14.62
C THR A 18 29.09 31.54 -13.88
N SER A 19 29.14 32.69 -14.55
CA SER A 19 28.74 34.01 -14.09
C SER A 19 27.27 34.11 -13.69
N SER A 20 27.02 34.66 -12.51
CA SER A 20 25.73 35.09 -12.01
C SER A 20 25.23 36.33 -12.77
N ARG A 21 24.13 36.17 -13.53
CA ARG A 21 23.35 37.28 -14.09
C ARG A 21 22.23 37.64 -13.11
N SER A 22 22.41 38.74 -12.40
CA SER A 22 21.38 39.42 -11.61
C SER A 22 20.43 40.18 -12.54
N LEU A 23 19.18 39.73 -12.61
CA LEU A 23 18.08 40.48 -13.22
C LEU A 23 17.12 40.94 -12.12
N SER A 24 17.26 42.22 -11.78
CA SER A 24 16.32 43.00 -10.98
C SER A 24 15.09 43.34 -11.83
N SER A 25 13.94 42.78 -11.49
CA SER A 25 12.63 43.19 -12.00
C SER A 25 11.75 43.55 -10.82
N GLY A 26 11.61 44.85 -10.57
CA GLY A 26 10.68 45.40 -9.60
C GLY A 26 9.28 45.44 -10.20
N HIS A 27 8.33 44.74 -9.59
CA HIS A 27 6.90 44.95 -9.77
C HIS A 27 6.24 44.90 -8.38
N SER A 28 6.03 46.08 -7.80
CA SER A 28 5.32 46.30 -6.55
C SER A 28 3.81 46.27 -6.80
N HIS A 29 3.19 45.12 -6.54
CA HIS A 29 1.75 45.02 -6.34
C HIS A 29 1.46 44.90 -4.84
N SER A 30 1.20 46.06 -4.22
CA SER A 30 0.66 46.21 -2.88
C SER A 30 -0.80 45.78 -2.84
N GLY A 31 -1.03 44.47 -2.88
CA GLY A 31 -2.31 43.86 -2.54
C GLY A 31 -2.33 43.56 -1.05
N SER A 32 -2.95 44.43 -0.25
CA SER A 32 -3.31 44.17 1.16
C SER A 32 -4.39 43.09 1.22
N GLY A 33 -4.03 41.86 0.89
CA GLY A 33 -4.81 40.68 1.21
C GLY A 33 -4.56 40.34 2.67
N SER A 34 -5.59 40.51 3.51
CA SER A 34 -5.58 40.05 4.90
C SER A 34 -5.22 38.58 4.94
N SER A 35 -3.94 38.30 5.20
CA SER A 35 -3.40 36.95 5.36
C SER A 35 -4.14 36.35 6.56
N ILE A 36 -5.07 35.44 6.27
CA ILE A 36 -5.72 34.63 7.29
C ILE A 36 -4.57 33.89 7.97
N ASN A 37 -4.23 34.30 9.19
CA ASN A 37 -3.20 33.69 10.02
C ASN A 37 -3.65 32.27 10.38
N HIS A 38 -3.53 31.35 9.44
CA HIS A 38 -3.66 29.93 9.73
C HIS A 38 -2.49 29.58 10.66
N PRO A 39 -2.76 28.95 11.81
CA PRO A 39 -1.67 28.46 12.65
C PRO A 39 -0.77 27.56 11.79
N PRO A 40 0.56 27.67 11.93
CA PRO A 40 1.48 26.86 11.16
C PRO A 40 1.10 25.39 11.33
N PRO A 41 1.07 24.59 10.24
CA PRO A 41 0.69 23.20 10.32
C PRO A 41 1.56 22.51 11.37
N VAL A 42 0.93 21.81 12.31
CA VAL A 42 1.64 21.11 13.38
C VAL A 42 2.52 20.05 12.70
N PRO A 43 3.86 20.12 12.82
CA PRO A 43 4.72 19.14 12.21
C PRO A 43 4.50 17.79 12.92
N PHE A 44 4.11 16.78 12.16
CA PHE A 44 4.08 15.40 12.67
C PHE A 44 5.46 14.78 12.52
N GLN A 45 5.78 13.86 13.42
CA GLN A 45 7.01 13.10 13.38
C GLN A 45 6.73 11.67 12.96
N LEU A 46 7.42 11.16 11.94
CA LEU A 46 7.36 9.75 11.57
C LEU A 46 7.90 8.86 12.69
N HIS A 47 7.32 7.66 12.84
CA HIS A 47 7.82 6.64 13.74
C HIS A 47 9.29 6.30 13.39
N PRO A 48 10.22 6.19 14.36
CA PRO A 48 11.64 5.99 14.07
C PRO A 48 11.94 4.81 13.16
N SER A 49 11.18 3.72 13.27
CA SER A 49 11.37 2.52 12.43
C SER A 49 11.02 2.72 10.95
N LEU A 50 10.19 3.72 10.63
CA LEU A 50 9.78 4.04 9.27
C LEU A 50 10.73 5.03 8.58
N ARG A 51 11.56 5.76 9.33
CA ARG A 51 12.40 6.82 8.77
C ARG A 51 13.54 6.26 7.93
N THR A 52 13.89 6.96 6.86
CA THR A 52 15.18 6.78 6.20
C THR A 52 16.29 7.19 7.18
N THR A 53 17.24 6.30 7.43
CA THR A 53 18.40 6.57 8.28
C THR A 53 19.58 7.02 7.44
N GLN A 54 20.38 7.97 7.92
CA GLN A 54 21.65 8.28 7.23
C GLN A 54 22.70 7.17 7.47
N GLU A 55 22.60 6.50 8.61
CA GLU A 55 23.46 5.41 9.01
C GLU A 55 23.14 4.13 8.25
N VAL A 56 24.19 3.46 7.78
CA VAL A 56 24.09 2.11 7.24
C VAL A 56 23.90 1.15 8.42
N VAL A 57 22.67 0.70 8.63
CA VAL A 57 22.31 -0.18 9.75
C VAL A 57 22.83 -1.60 9.52
N ALA A 58 22.69 -2.14 8.30
CA ALA A 58 23.26 -3.44 7.92
C ALA A 58 23.37 -3.54 6.40
N HIS A 59 24.46 -4.10 5.86
CA HIS A 59 24.60 -4.43 4.42
C HIS A 59 24.30 -3.25 3.47
N GLY A 60 24.64 -2.02 3.86
CA GLY A 60 24.32 -0.83 3.07
C GLY A 60 22.87 -0.33 3.19
N ILE A 61 22.04 -0.94 4.03
CA ILE A 61 20.62 -0.61 4.21
C ILE A 61 20.48 0.48 5.27
N ARG A 62 19.64 1.46 4.95
CA ARG A 62 19.43 2.71 5.68
C ARG A 62 18.00 2.80 6.25
N SER A 63 17.51 1.67 6.76
CA SER A 63 16.16 1.53 7.31
C SER A 63 16.21 0.55 8.47
N TYR A 64 15.37 0.75 9.47
CA TYR A 64 15.20 -0.22 10.56
C TYR A 64 14.29 -1.39 10.17
N ILE A 65 13.54 -1.26 9.08
CA ILE A 65 12.70 -2.30 8.50
C ILE A 65 13.35 -2.82 7.22
N LEU A 66 13.64 -4.11 7.21
CA LEU A 66 14.03 -4.87 6.03
C LEU A 66 12.78 -5.47 5.39
N TRP A 67 12.39 -4.97 4.23
CA TRP A 67 11.22 -5.48 3.52
C TRP A 67 11.45 -5.43 2.01
N ASP A 68 11.33 -6.58 1.33
CA ASP A 68 11.22 -6.63 -0.13
C ASP A 68 9.80 -6.21 -0.50
N ILE A 69 9.66 -5.07 -1.19
CA ILE A 69 8.34 -4.48 -1.49
C ILE A 69 7.46 -5.36 -2.38
N ARG A 70 8.04 -6.39 -3.00
CA ARG A 70 7.34 -7.38 -3.83
C ARG A 70 6.71 -8.49 -2.98
N GLU A 71 7.12 -8.60 -1.73
CA GLU A 71 6.58 -9.56 -0.78
C GLU A 71 5.55 -8.91 0.13
N HIS A 72 4.64 -9.73 0.67
CA HIS A 72 3.62 -9.27 1.60
C HIS A 72 4.26 -8.63 2.85
N PRO A 73 3.72 -7.54 3.42
CA PRO A 73 4.29 -6.86 4.61
C PRO A 73 4.54 -7.75 5.84
N ARG A 74 3.93 -8.94 5.89
CA ARG A 74 4.17 -9.95 6.94
C ARG A 74 5.58 -10.55 6.88
N THR A 75 6.26 -10.45 5.74
CA THR A 75 7.65 -10.91 5.60
C THR A 75 8.66 -9.83 5.99
N ALA A 76 8.20 -8.61 6.30
CA ALA A 76 9.04 -7.53 6.79
C ALA A 76 9.71 -7.93 8.12
N ARG A 77 10.96 -7.51 8.29
CA ARG A 77 11.81 -7.87 9.43
C ARG A 77 12.46 -6.64 10.02
N ALA A 78 12.71 -6.66 11.33
CA ALA A 78 13.51 -5.62 11.97
C ALA A 78 15.00 -5.90 11.72
N VAL A 79 15.76 -4.91 11.26
CA VAL A 79 17.18 -5.10 10.92
C VAL A 79 18.01 -5.59 12.10
N HIS A 80 17.70 -5.15 13.31
CA HIS A 80 18.42 -5.53 14.54
C HIS A 80 18.00 -6.91 15.10
N GLN A 81 16.99 -7.56 14.53
CA GLN A 81 16.44 -8.83 15.02
C GLN A 81 16.32 -9.88 13.91
N LEU A 82 17.15 -9.82 12.88
CA LEU A 82 17.15 -10.84 11.84
C LEU A 82 17.47 -12.22 12.45
N PRO A 83 16.66 -13.25 12.18
CA PRO A 83 15.71 -13.38 11.06
C PRO A 83 14.23 -13.09 11.37
N LEU A 84 13.89 -12.60 12.57
CA LEU A 84 12.51 -12.51 13.04
C LEU A 84 11.67 -11.49 12.25
N ALA A 85 10.40 -11.84 12.05
CA ALA A 85 9.40 -10.92 11.49
C ALA A 85 9.15 -9.74 12.44
N LEU A 86 8.63 -8.62 11.92
CA LEU A 86 8.25 -7.48 12.77
C LEU A 86 7.26 -7.92 13.86
N SER A 87 7.49 -7.47 15.10
CA SER A 87 6.59 -7.79 16.20
C SER A 87 5.19 -7.21 15.94
N PRO A 88 4.10 -7.89 16.37
CA PRO A 88 2.76 -7.34 16.26
C PRO A 88 2.60 -6.00 16.99
N GLU A 89 3.35 -5.79 18.08
CA GLU A 89 3.37 -4.53 18.83
C GLU A 89 3.90 -3.38 17.98
N LEU A 90 5.01 -3.59 17.25
CA LEU A 90 5.57 -2.59 16.36
C LEU A 90 4.63 -2.32 15.18
N LEU A 91 4.05 -3.37 14.59
CA LEU A 91 3.07 -3.21 13.50
C LEU A 91 1.83 -2.41 13.93
N ASN A 92 1.36 -2.57 15.17
CA ASN A 92 0.22 -1.85 15.72
C ASN A 92 0.58 -0.47 16.30
N SER A 93 1.86 -0.09 16.33
CA SER A 93 2.27 1.25 16.75
C SER A 93 1.86 2.30 15.72
N TYR A 94 1.60 3.53 16.17
CA TYR A 94 1.25 4.63 15.27
C TYR A 94 2.42 4.98 14.36
N ALA A 95 2.14 5.21 13.09
CA ALA A 95 3.12 5.64 12.09
C ALA A 95 3.63 7.05 12.36
N THR A 96 2.91 7.85 13.15
CA THR A 96 3.25 9.25 13.46
C THR A 96 3.07 9.59 14.94
N ASN A 97 3.77 10.64 15.36
CA ASN A 97 3.58 11.32 16.64
C ASN A 97 3.43 12.85 16.40
N PRO A 98 2.29 13.48 16.74
CA PRO A 98 1.07 12.84 17.24
C PRO A 98 0.44 11.89 16.21
N PRO A 99 -0.42 10.93 16.63
CA PRO A 99 -1.14 10.06 15.71
C PRO A 99 -2.04 10.86 14.77
N VAL A 100 -1.98 10.57 13.47
CA VAL A 100 -2.80 11.23 12.44
C VAL A 100 -3.80 10.25 11.84
N ALA A 101 -5.02 10.73 11.56
CA ALA A 101 -6.08 9.88 11.01
C ALA A 101 -5.86 9.47 9.55
N PHE A 102 -5.02 10.20 8.80
CA PHE A 102 -4.65 9.86 7.43
C PHE A 102 -3.22 10.32 7.10
N LEU A 103 -2.59 9.64 6.14
CA LEU A 103 -1.29 9.98 5.57
C LEU A 103 -1.33 9.82 4.06
N ASN A 104 -0.81 10.80 3.32
CA ASN A 104 -0.55 10.67 1.91
C ASN A 104 0.86 10.11 1.69
N VAL A 105 0.99 9.00 0.96
CA VAL A 105 2.28 8.39 0.63
C VAL A 105 2.53 8.61 -0.85
N LYS A 106 3.67 9.22 -1.19
CA LYS A 106 4.14 9.42 -2.55
C LYS A 106 5.32 8.50 -2.86
N GLY A 107 5.51 8.13 -4.11
CA GLY A 107 6.73 7.47 -4.57
C GLY A 107 7.04 7.83 -6.01
N ASP A 108 8.33 7.93 -6.35
CA ASP A 108 8.76 8.46 -7.66
C ASP A 108 9.13 7.39 -8.69
N TYR A 109 9.22 6.12 -8.27
CA TYR A 109 9.65 5.01 -9.12
C TYR A 109 8.55 3.94 -9.26
N PRO A 110 8.35 3.37 -10.48
CA PRO A 110 8.99 3.71 -11.76
C PRO A 110 8.45 5.00 -12.41
N LYS A 111 7.34 5.51 -11.89
CA LYS A 111 6.71 6.79 -12.20
C LYS A 111 6.22 7.40 -10.89
N PRO A 112 5.97 8.72 -10.83
CA PRO A 112 5.29 9.32 -9.70
C PRO A 112 3.92 8.66 -9.45
N TRP A 113 3.67 8.32 -8.20
CA TRP A 113 2.40 7.80 -7.71
C TRP A 113 2.11 8.35 -6.32
N SER A 114 0.84 8.31 -5.92
CA SER A 114 0.41 8.68 -4.57
C SER A 114 -0.77 7.84 -4.11
N THR A 115 -0.79 7.49 -2.83
CA THR A 115 -1.93 6.82 -2.20
C THR A 115 -2.21 7.42 -0.83
N VAL A 116 -3.49 7.52 -0.47
CA VAL A 116 -3.91 8.02 0.85
C VAL A 116 -4.22 6.83 1.75
N VAL A 117 -3.52 6.77 2.87
CA VAL A 117 -3.69 5.77 3.91
C VAL A 117 -4.57 6.35 4.99
N TYR A 118 -5.65 5.66 5.31
CA TYR A 118 -6.53 6.02 6.42
C TYR A 118 -6.24 5.12 7.61
N ALA A 119 -6.37 5.66 8.82
CA ALA A 119 -6.36 4.86 10.04
C ALA A 119 -7.42 3.78 9.89
N SER A 120 -7.00 2.51 9.97
CA SER A 120 -7.96 1.43 9.97
C SER A 120 -8.81 1.62 11.22
N ALA A 121 -10.12 1.83 11.04
CA ALA A 121 -11.10 1.82 12.12
C ALA A 121 -11.26 0.38 12.62
N ALA A 122 -10.14 -0.23 13.03
CA ALA A 122 -10.10 -1.57 13.53
C ALA A 122 -10.78 -1.57 14.90
N VAL A 123 -12.06 -1.95 14.86
CA VAL A 123 -12.74 -2.67 15.95
C VAL A 123 -12.99 -1.82 17.19
N ALA A 124 -13.66 -0.68 17.00
CA ALA A 124 -14.39 -0.03 18.10
C ALA A 124 -15.86 0.21 17.70
N GLY A 125 -16.51 -0.75 17.02
CA GLY A 125 -17.97 -0.77 16.82
C GLY A 125 -18.63 0.47 16.18
N GLY A 126 -17.85 1.40 15.64
CA GLY A 126 -18.31 2.70 15.17
C GLY A 126 -18.55 2.71 13.66
N VAL A 127 -19.74 3.17 13.28
CA VAL A 127 -20.18 3.40 11.90
C VAL A 127 -19.09 4.17 11.11
N PRO A 128 -18.70 3.72 9.90
CA PRO A 128 -17.70 4.43 9.09
C PRO A 128 -18.18 5.86 8.77
N PRO A 129 -17.27 6.85 8.66
CA PRO A 129 -17.64 8.22 8.35
C PRO A 129 -18.31 8.31 6.96
N PRO A 130 -19.38 9.12 6.82
CA PRO A 130 -20.04 9.33 5.54
C PRO A 130 -19.08 10.09 4.61
N GLY A 131 -18.46 9.38 3.67
CA GLY A 131 -17.55 9.97 2.67
C GLY A 131 -16.48 9.02 2.14
N SER A 132 -16.14 7.95 2.86
CA SER A 132 -15.20 6.91 2.39
C SER A 132 -15.89 5.90 1.46
N ARG A 133 -16.46 6.39 0.35
CA ARG A 133 -16.77 5.53 -0.80
C ARG A 133 -15.50 5.42 -1.63
N SER A 134 -14.86 4.25 -1.58
CA SER A 134 -14.02 3.80 -2.68
C SER A 134 -14.83 3.91 -3.95
N THR A 135 -14.51 4.87 -4.81
CA THR A 135 -15.12 5.05 -6.13
C THR A 135 -14.66 3.90 -7.02
N PHE A 136 -15.29 2.74 -6.85
CA PHE A 136 -15.40 1.81 -7.96
C PHE A 136 -16.36 2.43 -8.97
N PRO A 137 -16.05 2.45 -10.28
CA PRO A 137 -17.04 2.83 -11.28
C PRO A 137 -18.22 1.88 -11.15
N VAL A 138 -19.35 2.40 -10.69
CA VAL A 138 -20.64 1.72 -10.79
C VAL A 138 -20.99 1.77 -12.27
N TYR A 139 -20.66 0.71 -13.00
CA TYR A 139 -21.23 0.51 -14.32
C TYR A 139 -22.75 0.47 -14.15
N PRO A 140 -23.52 1.21 -14.98
CA PRO A 140 -24.96 1.05 -14.99
C PRO A 140 -25.26 -0.44 -15.29
N PRO A 141 -26.25 -1.04 -14.62
CA PRO A 141 -26.65 -2.40 -14.93
C PRO A 141 -26.97 -2.49 -16.42
N PRO A 142 -26.57 -3.57 -17.12
CA PRO A 142 -26.99 -3.77 -18.50
C PRO A 142 -28.53 -3.73 -18.57
N PRO A 143 -29.10 -3.18 -19.66
CA PRO A 143 -30.54 -3.14 -19.83
C PRO A 143 -31.12 -4.55 -19.72
N PRO A 144 -32.30 -4.72 -19.10
CA PRO A 144 -32.92 -6.03 -18.90
C PRO A 144 -33.17 -6.67 -20.26
N SER A 145 -32.44 -7.74 -20.55
CA SER A 145 -32.77 -8.66 -21.63
C SER A 145 -34.08 -9.34 -21.27
N HIS A 146 -35.12 -9.06 -22.07
CA HIS A 146 -36.44 -9.70 -22.00
C HIS A 146 -36.31 -11.22 -22.25
N GLY A 147 -36.06 -11.97 -21.19
CA GLY A 147 -36.14 -13.44 -21.16
C GLY A 147 -37.13 -13.85 -20.08
N GLY A 148 -38.35 -14.18 -20.48
CA GLY A 148 -39.39 -14.66 -19.58
C GLY A 148 -39.03 -16.03 -19.01
N PHE A 149 -38.97 -16.12 -17.67
CA PHE A 149 -39.01 -17.39 -16.94
C PHE A 149 -40.20 -17.38 -15.97
N PRO A 150 -40.86 -18.54 -15.77
CA PRO A 150 -42.08 -18.64 -14.99
C PRO A 150 -41.81 -18.56 -13.48
N ARG A 151 -42.77 -17.92 -12.78
CA ARG A 151 -42.85 -17.80 -11.32
C ARG A 151 -42.91 -19.17 -10.65
N VAL A 152 -42.03 -19.38 -9.66
CA VAL A 152 -42.16 -20.41 -8.63
C VAL A 152 -42.73 -19.75 -7.36
N PRO A 153 -43.72 -20.34 -6.67
CA PRO A 153 -44.31 -19.75 -5.47
C PRO A 153 -43.44 -20.02 -4.23
N SER A 154 -43.10 -18.95 -3.51
CA SER A 154 -42.44 -18.98 -2.20
C SER A 154 -43.45 -19.39 -1.12
N ASN A 155 -43.18 -20.49 -0.44
CA ASN A 155 -44.02 -21.00 0.64
C ASN A 155 -43.34 -20.79 2.01
N THR A 156 -44.19 -20.42 2.97
CA THR A 156 -44.11 -20.76 4.40
C THR A 156 -43.22 -19.94 5.34
N SER A 157 -43.89 -18.96 5.97
CA SER A 157 -43.60 -18.42 7.31
C SER A 157 -43.48 -19.53 8.37
N ARG A 158 -42.43 -19.47 9.21
CA ARG A 158 -42.42 -20.12 10.53
C ARG A 158 -42.05 -19.09 11.61
N ARG A 159 -43.07 -18.61 12.31
CA ARG A 159 -42.97 -17.98 13.63
C ARG A 159 -42.68 -19.09 14.63
N PHE A 160 -41.57 -18.99 15.35
CA PHE A 160 -41.38 -19.70 16.62
C PHE A 160 -41.66 -18.72 17.76
N SER A 161 -42.79 -18.91 18.43
CA SER A 161 -43.07 -18.34 19.74
C SER A 161 -42.51 -19.32 20.78
N ALA A 162 -41.52 -18.89 21.57
CA ALA A 162 -41.06 -19.63 22.75
C ALA A 162 -41.49 -18.87 24.00
N SER A 163 -42.45 -19.44 24.70
CA SER A 163 -42.94 -19.06 26.01
C SER A 163 -42.08 -19.66 27.12
N GLY A 164 -41.86 -18.92 28.20
CA GLY A 164 -41.62 -19.48 29.53
C GLY A 164 -40.23 -19.18 30.11
N ALA A 165 -40.17 -18.18 30.99
CA ALA A 165 -39.13 -18.08 32.01
C ALA A 165 -39.80 -17.81 33.36
N PRO A 166 -39.52 -18.63 34.40
CA PRO A 166 -40.08 -18.45 35.73
C PRO A 166 -39.36 -17.34 36.52
N ASN A 167 -40.15 -16.59 37.28
CA ASN A 167 -39.70 -15.63 38.28
C ASN A 167 -38.91 -16.34 39.39
N ASN A 168 -37.63 -16.02 39.53
CA ASN A 168 -36.84 -16.44 40.68
C ASN A 168 -36.37 -15.19 41.44
N ALA A 169 -37.11 -14.83 42.49
CA ALA A 169 -36.76 -13.77 43.43
C ALA A 169 -35.75 -14.33 44.44
N GLY A 170 -34.46 -14.18 44.12
CA GLY A 170 -33.35 -14.53 45.01
C GLY A 170 -32.62 -13.27 45.46
N MET A 171 -32.67 -12.98 46.76
CA MET A 171 -31.85 -11.97 47.43
C MET A 171 -30.36 -12.30 47.22
N GLY A 172 -29.67 -11.50 46.42
CA GLY A 172 -28.23 -11.63 46.16
C GLY A 172 -27.49 -10.36 46.54
N ASN A 173 -26.57 -10.48 47.50
CA ASN A 173 -25.62 -9.44 47.90
C ASN A 173 -24.96 -8.78 46.68
N THR A 174 -25.16 -7.48 46.54
CA THR A 174 -24.53 -6.63 45.53
C THR A 174 -23.04 -6.47 45.89
N PHE A 175 -22.22 -7.45 45.51
CA PHE A 175 -20.78 -7.24 45.43
C PHE A 175 -20.52 -6.27 44.28
N SER A 176 -20.23 -5.01 44.62
CA SER A 176 -19.75 -4.02 43.67
C SER A 176 -18.37 -4.43 43.18
N TYR A 177 -18.32 -5.17 42.08
CA TYR A 177 -17.07 -5.36 41.36
C TYR A 177 -16.61 -4.00 40.85
N PRO A 178 -15.33 -3.62 41.01
CA PRO A 178 -14.81 -2.41 40.38
C PRO A 178 -15.09 -2.50 38.90
N THR A 179 -15.87 -1.54 38.39
CA THR A 179 -16.15 -1.44 36.96
C THR A 179 -14.79 -1.32 36.26
N PRO A 180 -14.45 -2.22 35.32
CA PRO A 180 -13.20 -2.10 34.60
C PRO A 180 -13.15 -0.71 33.97
N PRO A 181 -12.01 0.01 34.06
CA PRO A 181 -11.91 1.36 33.52
C PRO A 181 -12.40 1.34 32.07
N ALA A 182 -13.24 2.29 31.72
CA ALA A 182 -13.79 2.39 30.38
C ALA A 182 -12.64 2.25 29.37
N PRO A 183 -12.79 1.40 28.33
CA PRO A 183 -11.74 1.21 27.34
C PRO A 183 -11.39 2.60 26.80
N HIS A 184 -10.16 3.04 27.07
CA HIS A 184 -9.73 4.36 26.66
C HIS A 184 -9.90 4.41 25.15
N SER A 185 -10.70 5.36 24.67
CA SER A 185 -10.91 5.56 23.23
C SER A 185 -9.53 5.73 22.61
N ARG A 186 -9.02 4.67 21.96
CA ARG A 186 -7.69 4.70 21.35
C ARG A 186 -7.71 5.85 20.37
N ALA A 187 -6.72 6.75 20.50
CA ALA A 187 -6.55 7.84 19.55
C ALA A 187 -6.55 7.25 18.13
N VAL A 188 -7.45 7.73 17.28
CA VAL A 188 -7.57 7.22 15.91
C VAL A 188 -6.32 7.67 15.15
N GLY A 189 -5.51 6.72 14.69
CA GLY A 189 -4.26 7.01 14.01
C GLY A 189 -3.82 5.91 13.06
N VAL A 190 -3.16 6.30 11.96
CA VAL A 190 -2.55 5.36 11.00
C VAL A 190 -1.47 4.56 11.70
N THR A 191 -1.55 3.23 11.64
CA THR A 191 -0.53 2.34 12.18
C THR A 191 0.56 2.04 11.16
N ILE A 192 1.70 1.49 11.62
CA ILE A 192 2.75 0.98 10.72
C ILE A 192 2.18 -0.12 9.79
N ALA A 193 1.34 -1.01 10.32
CA ALA A 193 0.69 -2.05 9.54
C ALA A 193 -0.17 -1.48 8.41
N ASP A 194 -1.02 -0.49 8.71
CA ASP A 194 -1.88 0.17 7.72
C ASP A 194 -1.05 0.75 6.58
N LEU A 195 0.05 1.42 6.93
CA LEU A 195 0.94 2.08 5.99
C LEU A 195 1.64 1.09 5.05
N LEU A 196 2.25 0.04 5.60
CA LEU A 196 2.93 -0.99 4.78
C LEU A 196 1.95 -1.74 3.89
N HIS A 197 0.75 -2.06 4.42
CA HIS A 197 -0.31 -2.69 3.64
C HIS A 197 -0.82 -1.80 2.52
N ALA A 198 -1.02 -0.50 2.75
CA ALA A 198 -1.45 0.42 1.72
C ALA A 198 -0.42 0.55 0.60
N ILE A 199 0.87 0.67 0.94
CA ILE A 199 1.96 0.67 -0.05
C ILE A 199 1.93 -0.62 -0.87
N TYR A 200 1.90 -1.78 -0.20
CA TYR A 200 1.86 -3.08 -0.87
C TYR A 200 0.65 -3.20 -1.82
N ASN A 201 -0.55 -2.90 -1.32
CA ASN A 201 -1.79 -3.00 -2.09
C ASN A 201 -1.78 -2.05 -3.28
N HIS A 202 -1.27 -0.84 -3.13
CA HIS A 202 -1.18 0.12 -4.23
C HIS A 202 -0.25 -0.40 -5.33
N LEU A 203 0.97 -0.80 -4.98
CA LEU A 203 1.96 -1.33 -5.94
C LEU A 203 1.49 -2.62 -6.64
N HIS A 204 0.67 -3.43 -5.97
CA HIS A 204 0.15 -4.70 -6.50
C HIS A 204 -1.23 -4.60 -7.18
N SER A 205 -1.95 -3.50 -7.01
CA SER A 205 -3.26 -3.32 -7.66
C SER A 205 -3.16 -2.45 -8.90
N GLU A 206 -2.25 -1.48 -8.94
CA GLU A 206 -2.13 -0.58 -10.08
C GLU A 206 -1.38 -1.24 -11.25
N SER A 207 -1.99 -1.16 -12.44
CA SER A 207 -1.40 -1.60 -13.69
C SER A 207 -0.48 -0.54 -14.29
N VAL A 208 0.58 -0.99 -14.94
CA VAL A 208 1.47 -0.10 -15.71
C VAL A 208 0.76 0.27 -17.00
N SER A 209 0.59 1.57 -17.25
CA SER A 209 0.03 2.01 -18.53
C SER A 209 0.96 1.62 -19.69
N ILE A 210 0.39 1.32 -20.86
CA ILE A 210 1.18 1.04 -22.08
C ILE A 210 2.21 2.14 -22.38
N ARG A 211 1.84 3.40 -22.14
CA ARG A 211 2.72 4.56 -22.34
C ARG A 211 3.90 4.53 -21.37
N THR A 212 3.63 4.26 -20.09
CA THR A 212 4.67 4.13 -19.06
C THR A 212 5.63 2.98 -19.38
N PHE A 213 5.09 1.83 -19.79
CA PHE A 213 5.90 0.68 -20.18
C PHE A 213 6.79 1.00 -21.39
N ASN A 214 6.21 1.60 -22.44
CA ASN A 214 6.94 1.96 -23.66
C ASN A 214 7.99 3.06 -23.43
N ALA A 215 7.84 3.89 -22.39
CA ALA A 215 8.82 4.90 -22.01
C ALA A 215 10.05 4.30 -21.29
N LEU A 216 9.98 3.05 -20.82
CA LEU A 216 11.14 2.37 -20.24
C LEU A 216 12.16 2.02 -21.32
N GLN A 217 13.44 1.91 -20.94
CA GLN A 217 14.48 1.42 -21.85
C GLN A 217 14.18 -0.02 -22.29
N PRO A 218 14.53 -0.45 -23.52
CA PRO A 218 14.23 -1.80 -24.01
C PRO A 218 14.71 -2.92 -23.06
N LYS A 219 15.90 -2.75 -22.48
CA LYS A 219 16.44 -3.69 -21.48
C LYS A 219 15.60 -3.75 -20.20
N GLN A 220 14.97 -2.65 -19.80
CA GLN A 220 14.03 -2.64 -18.66
C GLN A 220 12.71 -3.29 -19.05
N GLN A 221 12.17 -2.99 -20.24
CA GLN A 221 10.95 -3.60 -20.75
C GLN A 221 11.03 -5.13 -20.75
N THR A 222 12.13 -5.70 -21.28
CA THR A 222 12.37 -7.16 -21.24
C THR A 222 12.32 -7.70 -19.81
N ARG A 223 13.02 -7.05 -18.86
CA ARG A 223 13.05 -7.51 -17.47
C ARG A 223 11.67 -7.41 -16.78
N VAL A 224 10.87 -6.41 -17.14
CA VAL A 224 9.50 -6.27 -16.62
C VAL A 224 8.60 -7.37 -17.19
N LEU A 225 8.73 -7.69 -18.48
CA LEU A 225 8.03 -8.82 -19.09
C LEU A 225 8.43 -10.15 -18.45
N ASP A 226 9.73 -10.39 -18.25
CA ASP A 226 10.23 -11.60 -17.58
C ASP A 226 9.65 -11.72 -16.15
N ALA A 227 9.62 -10.61 -15.39
CA ALA A 227 9.04 -10.57 -14.04
C ALA A 227 7.53 -10.86 -14.05
N TYR A 228 6.80 -10.25 -15.00
CA TYR A 228 5.39 -10.48 -15.21
C TYR A 228 5.09 -11.95 -15.54
N GLU A 229 5.80 -12.53 -16.52
CA GLU A 229 5.63 -13.92 -16.92
C GLU A 229 5.94 -14.88 -15.78
N LYS A 230 7.02 -14.63 -15.04
CA LYS A 230 7.36 -15.40 -13.84
C LYS A 230 6.22 -15.36 -12.81
N ARG A 231 5.68 -14.18 -12.51
CA ARG A 231 4.54 -14.03 -11.59
C ARG A 231 3.29 -14.75 -12.11
N ARG A 232 2.98 -14.61 -13.40
CA ARG A 232 1.86 -15.28 -14.05
C ARG A 232 1.97 -16.81 -13.93
N ASN A 233 3.16 -17.35 -14.22
CA ASN A 233 3.43 -18.79 -14.15
C ASN A 233 3.35 -19.32 -12.71
N MET A 234 3.81 -18.56 -11.72
CA MET A 234 3.65 -18.92 -10.29
C MET A 234 2.17 -19.03 -9.92
N THR A 235 1.33 -18.07 -10.30
CA THR A 235 -0.11 -18.11 -10.01
C THR A 235 -0.81 -19.28 -10.72
N GLN A 236 -0.39 -19.62 -11.95
CA GLN A 236 -0.98 -20.72 -12.71
C GLN A 236 -0.55 -22.09 -12.21
N GLY A 237 0.73 -22.27 -11.82
CA GLY A 237 1.26 -23.54 -11.31
C GLY A 237 0.62 -23.96 -9.99
N VAL A 238 0.34 -23.00 -9.10
CA VAL A 238 -0.38 -23.27 -7.84
C VAL A 238 -1.80 -23.81 -8.11
N ASN A 239 -2.47 -23.33 -9.15
CA ASN A 239 -3.79 -23.81 -9.53
C ASN A 239 -3.77 -25.17 -10.24
N ALA A 240 -2.67 -25.53 -10.91
CA ALA A 240 -2.55 -26.83 -11.58
C ALA A 240 -2.27 -27.98 -10.60
N GLN A 241 -1.61 -27.70 -9.47
CA GLN A 241 -1.15 -28.73 -8.54
C GLN A 241 -2.21 -29.16 -7.50
N TYR A 242 -3.29 -28.40 -7.37
CA TYR A 242 -4.48 -28.79 -6.61
C TYR A 242 -5.71 -28.48 -7.47
N PRO A 243 -6.16 -29.40 -8.35
CA PRO A 243 -7.51 -29.31 -8.87
C PRO A 243 -8.44 -29.44 -7.66
N MET A 244 -8.92 -28.30 -7.16
CA MET A 244 -10.03 -28.26 -6.21
C MET A 244 -11.13 -29.08 -6.87
N SER A 245 -11.37 -30.29 -6.35
CA SER A 245 -12.40 -31.19 -6.82
C SER A 245 -13.72 -30.44 -6.72
N ALA A 246 -14.13 -29.80 -7.81
CA ALA A 246 -15.42 -29.15 -7.89
C ALA A 246 -16.46 -30.25 -7.58
N PRO A 247 -17.38 -30.02 -6.63
CA PRO A 247 -18.38 -31.03 -6.28
C PRO A 247 -19.14 -31.47 -7.54
N ALA A 248 -19.16 -32.78 -7.76
CA ALA A 248 -19.43 -33.47 -9.01
C ALA A 248 -20.91 -33.43 -9.49
N HIS A 249 -21.58 -32.27 -9.44
CA HIS A 249 -23.03 -32.18 -9.68
C HIS A 249 -23.49 -31.27 -10.82
N PHE A 250 -22.62 -30.79 -11.72
CA PHE A 250 -23.06 -30.11 -12.94
C PHE A 250 -22.19 -30.46 -14.16
N SER A 251 -22.47 -31.62 -14.75
CA SER A 251 -21.89 -32.07 -16.02
C SER A 251 -22.92 -31.96 -17.14
N SER A 252 -22.93 -30.85 -17.88
CA SER A 252 -23.42 -30.81 -19.28
C SER A 252 -23.35 -29.39 -19.87
N PHE A 253 -22.15 -28.90 -20.17
CA PHE A 253 -22.00 -27.89 -21.23
C PHE A 253 -20.77 -28.21 -22.08
N PRO A 254 -20.89 -28.18 -23.42
CA PRO A 254 -19.78 -28.49 -24.31
C PRO A 254 -18.70 -27.39 -24.27
N PRO A 255 -17.42 -27.76 -24.47
CA PRO A 255 -16.33 -26.79 -24.55
C PRO A 255 -16.39 -26.07 -25.91
N SER A 256 -16.99 -24.89 -25.94
CA SER A 256 -16.85 -23.99 -27.09
C SER A 256 -15.45 -23.39 -27.07
N MET A 257 -14.53 -24.00 -27.82
CA MET A 257 -13.23 -23.42 -28.14
C MET A 257 -13.41 -22.30 -29.16
N THR A 258 -13.65 -21.10 -28.66
CA THR A 258 -13.28 -19.88 -29.38
C THR A 258 -12.33 -19.11 -28.49
N ALA A 259 -11.06 -19.50 -28.52
CA ALA A 259 -9.97 -18.60 -28.18
C ALA A 259 -9.89 -17.58 -29.32
N THR A 260 -10.82 -16.63 -29.35
CA THR A 260 -10.61 -15.40 -30.09
C THR A 260 -9.39 -14.76 -29.45
N SER A 261 -8.32 -14.68 -30.23
CA SER A 261 -7.14 -13.88 -29.97
C SER A 261 -7.57 -12.41 -29.90
N ASN A 262 -8.19 -12.04 -28.79
CA ASN A 262 -8.05 -10.70 -28.28
C ASN A 262 -6.55 -10.55 -28.06
N SER A 263 -5.89 -9.88 -28.99
CA SER A 263 -4.66 -9.15 -28.76
C SER A 263 -4.94 -8.02 -27.76
N GLY A 264 -5.51 -8.38 -26.61
CA GLY A 264 -5.40 -7.60 -25.39
C GLY A 264 -3.93 -7.30 -25.27
N SER A 265 -3.62 -6.02 -25.31
CA SER A 265 -2.29 -5.46 -25.23
C SER A 265 -1.44 -6.35 -24.33
N ALA A 266 -0.28 -6.84 -24.78
CA ALA A 266 0.59 -7.70 -23.98
C ALA A 266 0.95 -7.10 -22.60
N VAL A 267 0.65 -5.83 -22.40
CA VAL A 267 0.83 -5.04 -21.17
C VAL A 267 -0.39 -5.08 -20.22
N GLU A 268 -1.53 -5.60 -20.66
CA GLU A 268 -2.73 -5.80 -19.84
C GLU A 268 -2.46 -6.88 -18.79
N GLY A 269 -2.21 -6.44 -17.55
CA GLY A 269 -1.88 -7.32 -16.42
C GLY A 269 -0.47 -7.10 -15.83
N ILE A 270 0.38 -6.30 -16.48
CA ILE A 270 1.64 -5.83 -15.89
C ILE A 270 1.30 -4.85 -14.76
N LYS A 271 1.78 -5.16 -13.56
CA LYS A 271 1.55 -4.37 -12.35
C LYS A 271 2.72 -3.45 -12.07
N LEU A 272 2.52 -2.36 -11.34
CA LEU A 272 3.62 -1.50 -10.91
C LEU A 272 4.71 -2.31 -10.19
N VAL A 273 4.32 -3.27 -9.35
CA VAL A 273 5.27 -4.17 -8.67
C VAL A 273 6.25 -4.87 -9.64
N ASP A 274 5.83 -5.21 -10.86
CA ASP A 274 6.68 -5.92 -11.83
C ASP A 274 7.81 -5.03 -12.37
N THR A 275 7.66 -3.70 -12.24
CA THR A 275 8.69 -2.72 -12.65
C THR A 275 9.82 -2.57 -11.64
N PHE A 276 9.62 -3.07 -10.42
CA PHE A 276 10.63 -3.12 -9.38
C PHE A 276 11.50 -4.35 -9.63
N LEU A 277 12.44 -4.16 -10.55
CA LEU A 277 13.41 -5.18 -10.95
C LEU A 277 14.36 -5.48 -9.78
N LEU A 278 14.76 -6.75 -9.64
CA LEU A 278 15.59 -7.26 -8.52
C LEU A 278 14.88 -7.09 -7.16
N HIS A 279 15.50 -7.57 -6.08
CA HIS A 279 15.01 -7.41 -4.71
C HIS A 279 14.98 -5.92 -4.32
N THR A 280 13.97 -5.16 -4.76
CA THR A 280 13.86 -3.76 -4.39
C THR A 280 13.40 -3.69 -2.93
N MET A 281 14.24 -3.10 -2.09
CA MET A 281 14.05 -3.03 -0.66
C MET A 281 13.41 -1.70 -0.28
N PHE A 282 12.52 -1.75 0.70
CA PHE A 282 12.08 -0.59 1.46
C PHE A 282 13.30 0.09 2.11
N ALA A 283 13.51 1.38 1.81
CA ALA A 283 14.63 2.14 2.34
C ALA A 283 14.22 3.18 3.38
N GLY A 284 12.92 3.37 3.60
CA GLY A 284 12.38 4.31 4.57
C GLY A 284 11.34 5.24 3.96
N LEU A 285 10.82 6.10 4.82
CA LEU A 285 9.92 7.21 4.51
C LEU A 285 10.55 8.51 5.00
N GLU A 286 10.32 9.57 4.23
CA GLU A 286 10.72 10.94 4.56
C GLU A 286 9.48 11.83 4.61
N VAL A 287 9.48 12.85 5.47
CA VAL A 287 8.37 13.81 5.54
C VAL A 287 8.51 14.81 4.39
N ASP A 288 7.44 15.01 3.63
CA ASP A 288 7.36 16.05 2.62
C ASP A 288 7.12 17.40 3.32
N LEU A 289 8.10 18.30 3.24
CA LEU A 289 8.05 19.60 3.92
C LEU A 289 7.10 20.60 3.23
N GLU A 290 6.78 20.36 1.96
CA GLU A 290 5.90 21.24 1.18
C GLU A 290 4.42 20.85 1.36
N ASN A 291 4.15 19.57 1.61
CA ASN A 291 2.81 19.02 1.69
C ASN A 291 2.51 18.44 3.08
N SER A 292 1.55 19.03 3.78
CA SER A 292 1.11 18.52 5.09
C SER A 292 0.63 17.07 5.00
N TYR A 293 0.90 16.28 6.04
CA TYR A 293 0.52 14.86 6.15
C TYR A 293 1.00 14.00 4.98
N THR A 294 2.07 14.41 4.29
CA THR A 294 2.63 13.68 3.16
C THR A 294 3.99 13.09 3.51
N VAL A 295 4.22 11.86 3.08
CA VAL A 295 5.49 11.15 3.24
C VAL A 295 5.94 10.60 1.88
N ILE A 296 7.24 10.60 1.64
CA ILE A 296 7.86 10.15 0.41
C ILE A 296 8.50 8.78 0.68
N LEU A 297 8.11 7.79 -0.12
CA LEU A 297 8.67 6.45 -0.09
C LEU A 297 10.03 6.43 -0.78
N THR A 298 11.06 6.05 -0.03
CA THR A 298 12.38 5.74 -0.58
C THR A 298 12.51 4.23 -0.76
N VAL A 299 12.91 3.81 -1.95
CA VAL A 299 13.24 2.41 -2.27
C VAL A 299 14.69 2.30 -2.71
N LYS A 300 15.33 1.17 -2.40
CA LYS A 300 16.73 0.92 -2.78
C LYS A 300 16.89 -0.45 -3.41
N ARG A 301 17.79 -0.55 -4.39
CA ARG A 301 18.26 -1.84 -4.90
C ARG A 301 19.50 -2.28 -4.11
N PRO A 302 19.56 -3.54 -3.63
CA PRO A 302 20.79 -4.12 -3.13
C PRO A 302 21.79 -4.16 -4.31
N ASN A 303 23.00 -3.67 -4.05
CA ASN A 303 24.10 -3.72 -5.01
C ASN A 303 24.71 -5.12 -5.05
#